data_AF-A0A7Y3CFQ7-F1
#
_entry.id   AF-A0A7Y3CFQ7-F1
#
_cell.length_a   1.000
_cell.length_b   1.000
_cell.length_c   1.000
_cell.angle_alpha   90.00
_cell.angle_beta   90.00
_cell.angle_gamma   90.00
#
_symmetry.space_group_name_H-M   'P 1'
#
loop_
_entity.id
_entity.type
_entity.pdbx_description
1 polymer ?
#
loop_
_entity_poly.entity_id
_entity_poly.type
_entity_poly.pdbx_seq_one_letter_code
_entity_poly.pdbx_strand_id
1 'polypeptide(L)'
;MKLKDALKKKKFVVTSEVQSPIDREPEDLVRSLASVSGRVDGVSLSEVELEGFVGDTIRTCELLNKSQLEPIYQTTTRDKNRLQLQNDLVEAHNSGIDNLLVFTEDYRITGDSLQEMMFFHVDAGKLKSVLEHMREGRTVEGDSLKSKADFLLGSGVESSWGKSVPDLEMKEMEEMTKLGTSYFLTTPIFDVDRFEKFLKQTQTFGVPVIAEVMILRTVGMARFLNRHLKSGMVPDWIIQKLAREPDKQKASIEIFTDIVTGLKDLCQGVHIITIGGEEKLKLYLDSAKLK
;
A
#
# COMPACT_ATOMS: atom_id res chain seq x y z
N MET A 1 15.29 8.85 -3.10
CA MET A 1 15.48 8.29 -4.46
C MET A 1 14.09 7.96 -4.97
N LYS A 2 13.77 8.17 -6.26
CA LYS A 2 12.45 7.83 -6.78
C LYS A 2 12.17 6.33 -6.69
N LEU A 3 10.92 5.93 -6.42
CA LEU A 3 10.49 4.53 -6.31
C LEU A 3 10.86 3.70 -7.55
N LYS A 4 10.58 4.24 -8.75
CA LYS A 4 10.92 3.61 -10.03
C LYS A 4 12.40 3.25 -10.15
N ASP A 5 13.29 4.14 -9.70
CA ASP A 5 14.73 3.91 -9.72
C ASP A 5 15.17 2.88 -8.69
N ALA A 6 14.52 2.85 -7.53
CA ALA A 6 14.79 1.89 -6.47
C ALA A 6 14.50 0.45 -6.94
N LEU A 7 13.33 0.24 -7.53
CA LEU A 7 12.90 -1.02 -8.12
C LEU A 7 13.83 -1.44 -9.27
N LYS A 8 14.13 -0.53 -10.21
CA LYS A 8 15.02 -0.81 -11.35
C LYS A 8 16.42 -1.22 -10.91
N LYS A 9 16.95 -0.59 -9.86
CA LYS A 9 18.28 -0.90 -9.29
C LYS A 9 18.25 -2.11 -8.34
N LYS A 10 17.11 -2.77 -8.16
CA LYS A 10 16.91 -3.88 -7.23
C LYS A 10 17.41 -3.57 -5.82
N LYS A 11 17.27 -2.31 -5.40
CA LYS A 11 17.54 -1.90 -4.02
C LYS A 11 16.33 -2.27 -3.17
N PHE A 12 16.58 -2.62 -1.91
CA PHE A 12 15.48 -2.81 -0.96
C PHE A 12 14.68 -1.52 -0.85
N VAL A 13 13.40 -1.59 -1.22
CA VAL A 13 12.47 -0.46 -1.27
C VAL A 13 11.87 -0.25 0.12
N VAL A 14 11.76 1.01 0.53
CA VAL A 14 11.05 1.39 1.76
C VAL A 14 10.01 2.42 1.39
N THR A 15 8.73 2.11 1.56
CA THR A 15 7.63 3.07 1.39
C THR A 15 6.85 3.19 2.69
N SER A 16 6.06 4.26 2.84
CA SER A 16 5.17 4.44 4.00
C SER A 16 3.76 4.75 3.51
N GLU A 17 2.75 4.27 4.22
CA GLU A 17 1.36 4.71 4.07
C GLU A 17 1.06 5.76 5.13
N VAL A 18 0.35 6.82 4.74
CA VAL A 18 -0.22 7.81 5.64
C VAL A 18 -1.64 8.15 5.19
N GLN A 19 -2.45 8.74 6.08
CA GLN A 19 -3.78 9.23 5.75
C GLN A 19 -3.77 10.74 5.62
N SER A 20 -4.57 11.25 4.67
CA SER A 20 -4.79 12.68 4.49
C SER A 20 -5.63 13.21 5.66
N PRO A 21 -5.15 14.19 6.45
CA PRO A 21 -5.92 14.73 7.57
C PRO A 21 -7.09 15.59 7.07
N ILE A 22 -8.21 15.57 7.81
CA ILE A 22 -9.34 16.52 7.60
C ILE A 22 -9.34 17.64 8.62
N ASP A 23 -8.97 17.33 9.86
CA ASP A 23 -9.00 18.24 11.00
C ASP A 23 -7.68 19.02 11.16
N ARG A 24 -6.71 18.79 10.27
CA ARG A 24 -5.40 19.45 10.28
C ARG A 24 -4.99 19.87 8.88
N GLU A 25 -4.09 20.84 8.83
CA GLU A 25 -3.49 21.28 7.58
C GLU A 25 -2.59 20.16 7.02
N PRO A 26 -2.70 19.79 5.74
CA PRO A 26 -1.84 18.77 5.13
C PRO A 26 -0.32 19.05 5.27
N GLU A 27 0.07 20.31 5.48
CA GLU A 27 1.44 20.73 5.78
C GLU A 27 1.96 20.14 7.11
N ASP A 28 1.10 19.83 8.08
CA ASP A 28 1.49 19.15 9.31
C ASP A 28 1.97 17.72 9.04
N LEU A 29 1.33 17.02 8.10
CA LEU A 29 1.74 15.69 7.66
C LEU A 29 3.12 15.75 6.96
N VAL A 30 3.35 16.76 6.12
CA VAL A 30 4.69 16.98 5.52
C VAL A 30 5.74 17.19 6.61
N ARG A 31 5.43 18.01 7.64
CA ARG A 31 6.34 18.28 8.75
C ARG A 31 6.66 17.00 9.55
N SER A 32 5.68 16.14 9.81
CA SER A 32 5.91 14.88 10.55
C SER A 32 6.84 13.92 9.78
N LEU A 33 6.74 13.91 8.45
CA LEU A 33 7.56 13.09 7.56
C LEU A 33 8.95 13.67 7.26
N ALA A 34 9.22 14.93 7.63
CA ALA A 34 10.51 15.58 7.37
C ALA A 34 11.70 14.78 7.95
N SER A 35 11.50 14.11 9.09
CA SER A 35 12.53 13.31 9.77
C SER A 35 12.94 12.03 9.01
N VAL A 36 12.13 11.61 8.03
CA VAL A 36 12.36 10.43 7.20
C VAL A 36 12.52 10.78 5.71
N SER A 37 12.63 12.07 5.38
CA SER A 37 12.93 12.49 4.02
C SER A 37 14.27 11.90 3.55
N GLY A 38 14.29 11.35 2.34
CA GLY A 38 15.44 10.63 1.78
C GLY A 38 15.64 9.19 2.27
N ARG A 39 14.89 8.77 3.30
CA ARG A 39 14.91 7.40 3.87
C ARG A 39 13.81 6.51 3.29
N VAL A 40 12.68 7.11 2.94
CA VAL A 40 11.60 6.47 2.18
C VAL A 40 11.75 6.74 0.68
N ASP A 41 11.53 5.71 -0.13
CA ASP A 41 11.53 5.75 -1.59
C ASP A 41 10.15 6.18 -2.15
N GLY A 42 9.11 6.24 -1.30
CA GLY A 42 7.78 6.78 -1.62
C GLY A 42 6.80 6.78 -0.44
N VAL A 43 5.77 7.63 -0.52
CA VAL A 43 4.72 7.78 0.51
C VAL A 43 3.36 7.66 -0.15
N SER A 44 2.56 6.67 0.24
CA SER A 44 1.19 6.50 -0.26
C SER A 44 0.16 7.21 0.61
N LEU A 45 -0.88 7.71 -0.06
CA LEU A 45 -2.04 8.31 0.59
C LEU A 45 -3.23 7.38 0.44
N SER A 46 -3.59 6.69 1.51
CA SER A 46 -4.72 5.77 1.49
C SER A 46 -6.05 6.53 1.48
N GLU A 47 -6.98 6.12 0.61
CA GLU A 47 -8.39 6.57 0.62
C GLU A 47 -9.22 5.85 1.69
N VAL A 48 -8.61 4.93 2.43
CA VAL A 48 -9.30 4.03 3.35
C VAL A 48 -9.40 4.64 4.74
N GLU A 49 -10.59 4.64 5.33
CA GLU A 49 -10.91 5.31 6.60
C GLU A 49 -10.53 4.50 7.87
N LEU A 50 -9.25 4.13 8.03
CA LEU A 50 -8.78 3.43 9.25
C LEU A 50 -8.74 4.30 10.52
N GLU A 51 -8.42 5.60 10.42
CA GLU A 51 -8.37 6.53 11.57
C GLU A 51 -9.53 7.53 11.58
N GLY A 52 -10.57 7.27 10.78
CA GLY A 52 -11.68 8.18 10.55
C GLY A 52 -11.67 8.73 9.13
N PHE A 53 -12.26 9.90 8.94
CA PHE A 53 -12.45 10.49 7.61
C PHE A 53 -11.12 10.81 6.94
N VAL A 54 -11.04 10.58 5.63
CA VAL A 54 -9.86 10.85 4.80
C VAL A 54 -10.05 12.14 4.01
N GLY A 55 -9.06 13.04 4.10
CA GLY A 55 -9.04 14.29 3.35
C GLY A 55 -8.73 14.11 1.86
N ASP A 56 -8.51 15.21 1.15
CA ASP A 56 -8.16 15.17 -0.27
C ASP A 56 -6.76 14.54 -0.46
N THR A 57 -6.72 13.34 -1.05
CA THR A 57 -5.51 12.54 -1.23
C THR A 57 -4.64 13.07 -2.37
N ILE A 58 -5.24 13.57 -3.46
CA ILE A 58 -4.50 14.09 -4.62
C ILE A 58 -3.81 15.40 -4.26
N ARG A 59 -4.52 16.32 -3.60
CA ARG A 59 -3.94 17.58 -3.11
C ARG A 59 -2.82 17.33 -2.11
N THR A 60 -2.97 16.34 -1.24
CA THR A 60 -1.92 15.98 -0.28
C THR A 60 -0.69 15.38 -0.99
N CYS A 61 -0.90 14.56 -2.02
CA CYS A 61 0.19 14.08 -2.88
C CYS A 61 0.93 15.24 -3.57
N GLU A 62 0.23 16.28 -4.03
CA GLU A 62 0.85 17.48 -4.62
C GLU A 62 1.78 18.18 -3.62
N LEU A 63 1.36 18.28 -2.35
CA LEU A 63 2.15 18.89 -1.27
C LEU A 63 3.38 18.06 -0.89
N LEU A 64 3.25 16.73 -0.87
CA LEU A 64 4.40 15.83 -0.69
C LEU A 64 5.42 16.02 -1.82
N ASN A 65 4.94 16.08 -3.07
CA ASN A 65 5.78 16.28 -4.25
C ASN A 65 6.58 17.60 -4.16
N LYS A 66 5.91 18.70 -3.80
CA LYS A 66 6.54 20.01 -3.56
C LYS A 66 7.59 19.98 -2.44
N SER A 67 7.46 19.04 -1.52
CA SER A 67 8.35 18.86 -0.37
C SER A 67 9.42 17.78 -0.58
N GLN A 68 9.63 17.35 -1.83
CA GLN A 68 10.61 16.33 -2.23
C GLN A 68 10.38 14.94 -1.62
N LEU A 69 9.15 14.66 -1.20
CA LEU A 69 8.68 13.32 -0.85
C LEU A 69 7.96 12.75 -2.07
N GLU A 70 8.37 11.56 -2.53
CA GLU A 70 7.80 10.94 -3.73
C GLU A 70 6.39 10.41 -3.41
N PRO A 71 5.31 11.00 -3.96
CA PRO A 71 3.95 10.56 -3.65
C PRO A 71 3.59 9.29 -4.44
N ILE A 72 2.74 8.47 -3.84
CA ILE A 72 2.07 7.34 -4.46
C ILE A 72 0.57 7.56 -4.28
N TYR A 73 -0.14 7.84 -5.37
CA TYR A 73 -1.59 7.93 -5.30
C TYR A 73 -2.16 6.52 -5.12
N GLN A 74 -2.83 6.27 -4.00
CA GLN A 74 -3.43 4.98 -3.69
C GLN A 74 -4.95 5.08 -3.81
N THR A 75 -5.55 4.16 -4.58
CA THR A 75 -6.98 4.22 -4.84
C THR A 75 -7.59 2.84 -5.05
N THR A 76 -8.89 2.72 -4.75
CA THR A 76 -9.69 1.53 -5.08
C THR A 76 -10.39 1.72 -6.42
N THR A 77 -10.57 0.64 -7.16
CA THR A 77 -11.33 0.70 -8.41
C THR A 77 -12.82 0.44 -8.19
N ARG A 78 -13.21 -0.39 -7.21
CA ARG A 78 -14.59 -0.89 -7.07
C ARG A 78 -15.65 0.21 -7.04
N ASP A 79 -15.45 1.22 -6.21
CA ASP A 79 -16.45 2.26 -5.96
C ASP A 79 -16.45 3.38 -7.02
N LYS A 80 -15.54 3.31 -8.00
CA LYS A 80 -15.38 4.30 -9.06
C LYS A 80 -15.82 3.72 -10.40
N ASN A 81 -16.64 4.47 -11.14
CA ASN A 81 -16.87 4.17 -12.54
C ASN A 81 -15.66 4.61 -13.41
N ARG A 82 -15.63 4.24 -14.69
CA ARG A 82 -14.51 4.56 -15.61
C ARG A 82 -14.21 6.06 -15.71
N LEU A 83 -15.24 6.90 -15.71
CA LEU A 83 -15.09 8.35 -15.84
C LEU A 83 -14.50 8.97 -14.57
N GLN A 84 -15.01 8.57 -13.40
CA GLN A 84 -14.48 8.98 -12.11
C GLN A 84 -13.02 8.57 -11.97
N LEU A 85 -12.71 7.29 -12.21
CA LEU A 85 -11.33 6.79 -12.15
C LEU A 85 -10.41 7.53 -13.14
N GLN A 86 -10.86 7.79 -14.37
CA GLN A 86 -10.07 8.56 -15.33
C GLN A 86 -9.84 10.00 -14.88
N ASN A 87 -10.85 10.67 -14.34
CA ASN A 87 -10.73 12.05 -13.86
C ASN A 87 -9.69 12.14 -12.73
N ASP A 88 -9.79 11.26 -11.73
CA ASP A 88 -8.86 11.21 -10.60
C ASP A 88 -7.43 10.97 -11.08
N LEU A 89 -7.22 10.02 -12.01
CA LEU A 89 -5.88 9.72 -12.54
C LEU A 89 -5.34 10.87 -13.41
N VAL A 90 -6.18 11.55 -14.19
CA VAL A 90 -5.76 12.73 -14.95
C VAL A 90 -5.38 13.86 -14.01
N GLU A 91 -6.13 14.08 -12.94
CA GLU A 91 -5.83 15.09 -11.92
C GLU A 91 -4.53 14.77 -11.18
N ALA A 92 -4.33 13.50 -10.79
CA ALA A 92 -3.10 13.05 -10.16
C ALA A 92 -1.88 13.25 -11.08
N HIS A 93 -2.00 12.89 -12.36
CA HIS A 93 -0.93 13.10 -13.34
C HIS A 93 -0.61 14.60 -13.54
N ASN A 94 -1.63 15.44 -13.65
CA ASN A 94 -1.45 16.89 -13.78
C ASN A 94 -0.80 17.51 -12.53
N SER A 95 -0.96 16.88 -11.37
CA SER A 95 -0.30 17.23 -10.10
C SER A 95 1.16 16.71 -10.00
N GLY A 96 1.67 16.08 -11.06
CA GLY A 96 3.04 15.57 -11.13
C GLY A 96 3.26 14.26 -10.39
N ILE A 97 2.21 13.47 -10.19
CA ILE A 97 2.27 12.17 -9.54
C ILE A 97 2.50 11.10 -10.62
N ASP A 98 3.59 10.35 -10.46
CA ASP A 98 4.00 9.31 -11.42
C ASP A 98 3.76 7.88 -10.89
N ASN A 99 3.40 7.73 -9.62
CA ASN A 99 3.22 6.43 -8.97
C ASN A 99 1.76 6.21 -8.59
N LEU A 100 1.23 5.07 -9.00
CA LEU A 100 -0.15 4.67 -8.76
C LEU A 100 -0.14 3.33 -8.04
N LEU A 101 -0.81 3.24 -6.90
CA LEU A 101 -1.04 1.99 -6.18
C LEU A 101 -2.54 1.68 -6.21
N VAL A 102 -2.91 0.63 -6.95
CA VAL A 102 -4.32 0.25 -7.09
C VAL A 102 -4.66 -0.93 -6.21
N PHE A 103 -5.88 -0.90 -5.71
CA PHE A 103 -6.56 -2.02 -5.12
C PHE A 103 -7.86 -2.22 -5.90
N THR A 104 -8.20 -3.45 -6.29
CA THR A 104 -9.55 -3.69 -6.81
C THR A 104 -10.57 -3.39 -5.71
N GLU A 105 -10.26 -3.87 -4.51
CA GLU A 105 -10.87 -3.59 -3.22
C GLU A 105 -9.80 -3.57 -2.12
N ASP A 106 -10.05 -2.88 -1.01
CA ASP A 106 -9.13 -2.96 0.13
C ASP A 106 -9.32 -4.26 0.92
N TYR A 107 -8.48 -5.25 0.60
CA TYR A 107 -8.40 -6.57 1.24
C TYR A 107 -8.22 -6.53 2.77
N ARG A 108 -7.84 -5.38 3.35
CA ARG A 108 -7.75 -5.21 4.82
C ARG A 108 -9.13 -5.12 5.46
N ILE A 109 -10.12 -4.59 4.73
CA ILE A 109 -11.49 -4.37 5.21
C ILE A 109 -12.45 -5.41 4.65
N THR A 110 -12.26 -5.79 3.39
CA THR A 110 -13.19 -6.69 2.71
C THR A 110 -13.02 -8.13 3.20
N GLY A 111 -14.14 -8.85 3.22
CA GLY A 111 -14.18 -10.21 3.74
C GLY A 111 -13.75 -11.24 2.71
N ASP A 112 -13.92 -12.53 3.03
CA ASP A 112 -13.75 -13.62 2.07
C ASP A 112 -15.09 -13.92 1.34
N SER A 113 -15.88 -12.90 0.98
CA SER A 113 -17.21 -13.16 0.40
C SER A 113 -17.12 -13.54 -1.08
N LEU A 114 -17.99 -14.48 -1.49
CA LEU A 114 -18.14 -14.88 -2.89
C LEU A 114 -18.48 -13.72 -3.83
N GLN A 115 -19.14 -12.69 -3.30
CA GLN A 115 -19.52 -11.52 -4.08
C GLN A 115 -18.28 -10.69 -4.45
N GLU A 116 -17.35 -10.48 -3.52
CA GLU A 116 -16.10 -9.75 -3.73
C GLU A 116 -15.25 -10.42 -4.82
N MET A 117 -15.12 -11.75 -4.77
CA MET A 117 -14.39 -12.54 -5.78
C MET A 117 -14.98 -12.46 -7.20
N MET A 118 -16.29 -12.21 -7.35
CA MET A 118 -16.93 -12.15 -8.67
C MET A 118 -16.69 -10.84 -9.42
N PHE A 119 -16.30 -9.76 -8.73
CA PHE A 119 -16.17 -8.43 -9.34
C PHE A 119 -14.74 -8.10 -9.80
N PHE A 120 -13.73 -8.87 -9.38
CA PHE A 120 -12.33 -8.60 -9.72
C PHE A 120 -12.12 -8.36 -11.23
N HIS A 121 -12.60 -9.28 -12.09
CA HIS A 121 -12.40 -9.16 -13.54
C HIS A 121 -13.04 -7.89 -14.13
N VAL A 122 -14.17 -7.45 -13.58
CA VAL A 122 -14.83 -6.21 -14.00
C VAL A 122 -13.98 -5.01 -13.60
N ASP A 123 -13.43 -5.04 -12.39
CA ASP A 123 -12.60 -3.99 -11.82
C ASP A 123 -11.22 -3.88 -12.51
N ALA A 124 -10.54 -4.99 -12.76
CA ALA A 124 -9.30 -5.04 -13.51
C ALA A 124 -9.49 -4.61 -14.98
N GLY A 125 -10.58 -5.06 -15.62
CA GLY A 125 -10.94 -4.63 -16.99
C GLY A 125 -11.26 -3.13 -17.06
N LYS A 126 -11.92 -2.58 -16.04
CA LYS A 126 -12.19 -1.14 -15.89
C LYS A 126 -10.89 -0.34 -15.79
N LEU A 127 -9.98 -0.76 -14.91
CA LEU A 127 -8.66 -0.13 -14.75
C LEU A 127 -7.86 -0.19 -16.05
N LYS A 128 -7.79 -1.37 -16.68
CA LYS A 128 -7.14 -1.57 -17.98
C LYS A 128 -7.62 -0.55 -19.01
N SER A 129 -8.95 -0.46 -19.16
CA SER A 129 -9.58 0.44 -20.11
C SER A 129 -9.13 1.88 -19.85
N VAL A 130 -9.16 2.36 -18.60
CA VAL A 130 -8.75 3.73 -18.27
C VAL A 130 -7.27 3.97 -18.57
N LEU A 131 -6.37 3.08 -18.12
CA LEU A 131 -4.93 3.23 -18.31
C LEU A 131 -4.54 3.22 -19.79
N GLU A 132 -5.14 2.35 -20.61
CA GLU A 132 -4.89 2.30 -22.06
C GLU A 132 -5.30 3.61 -22.75
N HIS A 133 -6.49 4.14 -22.47
CA HIS A 133 -6.95 5.40 -23.06
C HIS A 133 -6.04 6.57 -22.64
N MET A 134 -5.63 6.63 -21.37
CA MET A 134 -4.71 7.66 -20.88
C MET A 134 -3.33 7.60 -21.56
N ARG A 135 -2.77 6.40 -21.78
CA ARG A 135 -1.51 6.20 -22.52
C ARG A 135 -1.62 6.62 -23.98
N GLU A 136 -2.80 6.44 -24.57
CA GLU A 136 -3.10 6.88 -25.93
C GLU A 136 -3.39 8.38 -26.04
N GLY A 137 -3.61 9.06 -24.90
CA GLY A 137 -3.93 10.49 -24.85
C GLY A 137 -5.39 10.78 -25.17
N ARG A 138 -6.30 9.87 -24.75
CA ARG A 138 -7.74 9.99 -25.00
C ARG A 138 -8.57 9.73 -23.74
N THR A 139 -9.77 10.29 -23.68
CA THR A 139 -10.75 9.97 -22.65
C THR A 139 -11.34 8.59 -22.92
N VAL A 140 -11.99 7.97 -21.92
CA VAL A 140 -12.73 6.71 -22.12
C VAL A 140 -13.92 6.84 -23.08
N GLU A 141 -14.33 8.08 -23.39
CA GLU A 141 -15.37 8.40 -24.38
C GLU A 141 -14.78 8.67 -25.79
N GLY A 142 -13.45 8.78 -25.90
CA GLY A 142 -12.73 8.92 -27.16
C GLY A 142 -12.23 10.33 -27.51
N ASP A 143 -12.52 11.33 -26.67
CA ASP A 143 -12.02 12.69 -26.83
C ASP A 143 -10.51 12.78 -26.57
N SER A 144 -9.84 13.82 -27.07
CA SER A 144 -8.41 14.01 -26.83
C SER A 144 -8.13 14.56 -25.43
N LEU A 145 -7.18 13.95 -24.71
CA LEU A 145 -6.62 14.52 -23.48
C LEU A 145 -5.57 15.57 -23.79
N LYS A 146 -5.37 16.51 -22.85
CA LYS A 146 -4.34 17.55 -22.97
C LYS A 146 -2.92 16.97 -23.05
N SER A 147 -2.69 15.87 -22.36
CA SER A 147 -1.43 15.13 -22.34
C SER A 147 -1.68 13.64 -22.19
N LYS A 148 -0.72 12.84 -22.65
CA LYS A 148 -0.66 11.41 -22.35
C LYS A 148 -0.14 11.22 -20.92
N ALA A 149 -0.66 10.22 -20.24
CA ALA A 149 -0.26 9.88 -18.88
C ALA A 149 0.08 8.38 -18.78
N ASP A 150 1.11 8.07 -18.01
CA ASP A 150 1.49 6.70 -17.68
C ASP A 150 2.07 6.69 -16.27
N PHE A 151 1.80 5.63 -15.52
CA PHE A 151 2.17 5.50 -14.11
C PHE A 151 3.08 4.30 -13.89
N LEU A 152 3.96 4.41 -12.90
CA LEU A 152 4.51 3.23 -12.24
C LEU A 152 3.38 2.56 -11.44
N LEU A 153 2.83 1.49 -12.00
CA LEU A 153 1.69 0.79 -11.43
C LEU A 153 2.13 -0.21 -10.36
N GLY A 154 1.69 -0.02 -9.12
CA GLY A 154 1.66 -1.03 -8.07
C GLY A 154 0.27 -1.62 -7.91
N SER A 155 0.17 -2.89 -7.53
CA SER A 155 -1.11 -3.55 -7.25
C SER A 155 -1.11 -4.18 -5.86
N GLY A 156 -2.14 -3.90 -5.07
CA GLY A 156 -2.45 -4.68 -3.87
C GLY A 156 -2.74 -6.14 -4.22
N VAL A 157 -2.33 -7.07 -3.35
CA VAL A 157 -2.66 -8.49 -3.43
C VAL A 157 -2.94 -9.04 -2.03
N GLU A 158 -3.97 -9.87 -1.92
CA GLU A 158 -4.22 -10.62 -0.69
C GLU A 158 -3.15 -11.71 -0.53
N SER A 159 -2.55 -11.76 0.65
CA SER A 159 -1.57 -12.77 1.06
C SER A 159 -2.11 -13.72 2.15
N SER A 160 -3.43 -13.68 2.38
CA SER A 160 -4.07 -14.36 3.51
C SER A 160 -4.05 -15.89 3.46
N TRP A 161 -4.33 -16.45 4.64
CA TRP A 161 -3.64 -17.60 5.18
C TRP A 161 -4.54 -18.84 5.23
N GLY A 162 -4.23 -19.87 4.45
CA GLY A 162 -4.53 -21.25 4.82
C GLY A 162 -5.95 -21.79 4.59
N LYS A 163 -6.75 -21.22 3.69
CA LYS A 163 -7.88 -21.95 3.09
C LYS A 163 -7.93 -21.73 1.58
N SER A 164 -7.95 -22.84 0.85
CA SER A 164 -8.34 -23.05 -0.56
C SER A 164 -8.59 -21.84 -1.48
N VAL A 165 -7.66 -20.89 -1.54
CA VAL A 165 -7.54 -19.97 -2.66
C VAL A 165 -6.05 -19.76 -2.95
N PRO A 166 -5.46 -20.66 -3.76
CA PRO A 166 -4.28 -20.30 -4.55
C PRO A 166 -4.67 -19.86 -5.96
N ASP A 167 -5.80 -20.36 -6.48
CA ASP A 167 -6.13 -20.20 -7.90
C ASP A 167 -6.67 -18.81 -8.24
N LEU A 168 -7.38 -18.15 -7.32
CA LEU A 168 -7.95 -16.83 -7.61
C LEU A 168 -6.88 -15.74 -7.50
N GLU A 169 -6.16 -15.68 -6.39
CA GLU A 169 -5.09 -14.70 -6.19
C GLU A 169 -4.02 -14.84 -7.26
N MET A 170 -3.69 -16.07 -7.69
CA MET A 170 -2.79 -16.27 -8.82
C MET A 170 -3.37 -15.71 -10.12
N LYS A 171 -4.67 -15.87 -10.39
CA LYS A 171 -5.33 -15.26 -11.56
C LYS A 171 -5.36 -13.74 -11.47
N GLU A 172 -5.64 -13.18 -10.29
CA GLU A 172 -5.62 -11.74 -10.05
C GLU A 172 -4.22 -11.17 -10.32
N MET A 173 -3.20 -11.79 -9.75
CA MET A 173 -1.80 -11.43 -9.98
C MET A 173 -1.41 -11.58 -11.46
N GLU A 174 -1.84 -12.64 -12.15
CA GLU A 174 -1.57 -12.84 -13.57
C GLU A 174 -2.23 -11.73 -14.42
N GLU A 175 -3.49 -11.39 -14.13
CA GLU A 175 -4.23 -10.34 -14.82
C GLU A 175 -3.58 -8.98 -14.60
N MET A 176 -3.22 -8.64 -13.36
CA MET A 176 -2.52 -7.40 -13.04
C MET A 176 -1.12 -7.35 -13.67
N THR A 177 -0.42 -8.48 -13.76
CA THR A 177 0.87 -8.56 -14.47
C THR A 177 0.70 -8.20 -15.95
N LYS A 178 -0.38 -8.66 -16.60
CA LYS A 178 -0.70 -8.32 -18.00
C LYS A 178 -1.02 -6.84 -18.20
N LEU A 179 -1.42 -6.11 -17.15
CA LEU A 179 -1.64 -4.65 -17.19
C LEU A 179 -0.33 -3.84 -17.10
N GLY A 180 0.79 -4.49 -16.79
CA GLY A 180 2.09 -3.84 -16.61
C GLY A 180 2.39 -3.44 -15.17
N THR A 181 1.82 -4.15 -14.19
CA THR A 181 2.17 -3.96 -12.77
C THR A 181 3.68 -4.11 -12.56
N SER A 182 4.27 -3.10 -11.94
CA SER A 182 5.70 -2.97 -11.67
C SER A 182 6.11 -3.52 -10.30
N TYR A 183 5.17 -3.61 -9.36
CA TYR A 183 5.35 -4.28 -8.06
C TYR A 183 4.00 -4.70 -7.47
N PHE A 184 4.01 -5.78 -6.69
CA PHE A 184 2.88 -6.14 -5.83
C PHE A 184 3.09 -5.63 -4.41
N LEU A 185 2.01 -5.19 -3.77
CA LEU A 185 1.95 -4.83 -2.37
C LEU A 185 1.05 -5.84 -1.64
N THR A 186 1.55 -6.52 -0.62
CA THR A 186 0.76 -7.52 0.11
C THR A 186 -0.10 -6.88 1.19
N THR A 187 -1.08 -7.61 1.71
CA THR A 187 -1.67 -7.30 3.03
C THR A 187 -0.64 -7.40 4.17
N PRO A 188 -0.92 -6.84 5.38
CA PRO A 188 0.03 -6.81 6.49
C PRO A 188 0.55 -8.19 6.90
N ILE A 189 1.88 -8.33 6.95
CA ILE A 189 2.53 -9.58 7.31
C ILE A 189 2.81 -9.63 8.82
N PHE A 190 2.21 -10.61 9.49
CA PHE A 190 2.50 -10.94 10.89
C PHE A 190 3.12 -12.35 11.09
N ASP A 191 3.13 -13.19 10.07
CA ASP A 191 3.67 -14.56 10.10
C ASP A 191 4.62 -14.80 8.90
N VAL A 192 5.89 -14.48 9.09
CA VAL A 192 6.92 -14.52 8.02
C VAL A 192 6.99 -15.89 7.33
N ASP A 193 6.80 -16.99 8.06
CA ASP A 193 6.95 -18.34 7.52
C ASP A 193 5.90 -18.68 6.47
N ARG A 194 4.64 -18.29 6.67
CA ARG A 194 3.63 -18.54 5.63
C ARG A 194 3.61 -17.47 4.54
N PHE A 195 4.15 -16.27 4.78
CA PHE A 195 4.45 -15.32 3.69
C PHE A 195 5.51 -15.90 2.74
N GLU A 196 6.54 -16.55 3.27
CA GLU A 196 7.51 -17.29 2.45
C GLU A 196 6.82 -18.37 1.60
N LYS A 197 5.86 -19.11 2.16
CA LYS A 197 5.08 -20.11 1.41
C LYS A 197 4.27 -19.49 0.27
N PHE A 198 3.61 -18.36 0.54
CA PHE A 198 2.88 -17.60 -0.49
C PHE A 198 3.81 -17.21 -1.66
N LEU A 199 4.98 -16.64 -1.38
CA LEU A 199 5.95 -16.27 -2.41
C LEU A 199 6.43 -17.48 -3.24
N LYS A 200 6.69 -18.62 -2.57
CA LYS A 200 7.09 -19.87 -3.24
C LYS A 200 6.00 -20.42 -4.16
N GLN A 201 4.73 -20.29 -3.76
CA GLN A 201 3.59 -20.80 -4.53
C GLN A 201 3.27 -19.94 -5.75
N THR A 202 3.21 -18.61 -5.58
CA THR A 202 2.82 -17.71 -6.66
C THR A 202 3.95 -17.45 -7.65
N GLN A 203 5.22 -17.53 -7.19
CA GLN A 203 6.41 -17.05 -7.93
C GLN A 203 6.30 -15.60 -8.44
N THR A 204 5.25 -14.90 -8.00
CA THR A 204 4.90 -13.51 -8.27
C THR A 204 4.93 -13.12 -9.75
N PHE A 205 4.86 -14.08 -10.67
CA PHE A 205 5.05 -13.89 -12.12
C PHE A 205 6.32 -13.08 -12.47
N GLY A 206 7.35 -13.14 -11.63
CA GLY A 206 8.58 -12.37 -11.79
C GLY A 206 8.46 -10.88 -11.44
N VAL A 207 7.31 -10.42 -10.94
CA VAL A 207 7.09 -9.06 -10.47
C VAL A 207 7.60 -8.92 -9.02
N PRO A 208 8.33 -7.84 -8.68
CA PRO A 208 8.80 -7.57 -7.32
C PRO A 208 7.65 -7.47 -6.31
N VAL A 209 7.89 -7.93 -5.08
CA VAL A 209 6.94 -7.79 -3.97
C VAL A 209 7.48 -6.81 -2.94
N ILE A 210 6.63 -5.90 -2.50
CA ILE A 210 6.80 -5.06 -1.33
C ILE A 210 5.85 -5.59 -0.26
N ALA A 211 6.39 -5.99 0.90
CA ALA A 211 5.60 -6.56 1.98
C ALA A 211 5.07 -5.46 2.90
N GLU A 212 3.78 -5.47 3.20
CA GLU A 212 3.19 -4.50 4.11
C GLU A 212 3.47 -4.86 5.58
N VAL A 213 3.89 -3.87 6.37
CA VAL A 213 4.22 -4.01 7.78
C VAL A 213 3.54 -2.89 8.56
N MET A 214 2.68 -3.26 9.49
CA MET A 214 1.89 -2.33 10.28
C MET A 214 2.54 -2.04 11.64
N ILE A 215 2.62 -0.76 12.02
CA ILE A 215 3.10 -0.36 13.34
C ILE A 215 2.00 -0.56 14.39
N LEU A 216 2.18 -1.53 15.29
CA LEU A 216 1.22 -1.84 16.35
C LEU A 216 1.59 -1.20 17.69
N ARG A 217 0.99 -0.04 18.00
CA ARG A 217 1.35 0.76 19.18
C ARG A 217 0.72 0.27 20.49
N THR A 218 -0.45 -0.35 20.43
CA THR A 218 -1.21 -0.71 21.63
C THR A 218 -1.95 -2.05 21.48
N VAL A 219 -2.26 -2.67 22.62
CA VAL A 219 -3.16 -3.83 22.69
C VAL A 219 -4.55 -3.49 22.14
N GLY A 220 -5.02 -2.27 22.38
CA GLY A 220 -6.32 -1.80 21.89
C GLY A 220 -6.38 -1.82 20.37
N MET A 221 -5.33 -1.31 19.72
CA MET A 221 -5.16 -1.33 18.27
C MET A 221 -5.12 -2.75 17.71
N ALA A 222 -4.26 -3.61 18.25
CA ALA A 222 -4.18 -5.01 17.81
C ALA A 222 -5.54 -5.74 17.90
N ARG A 223 -6.28 -5.52 19.00
CA ARG A 223 -7.62 -6.06 19.16
C ARG A 223 -8.66 -5.41 18.26
N PHE A 224 -8.51 -4.13 17.92
CA PHE A 224 -9.38 -3.44 16.97
C PHE A 224 -9.27 -4.08 15.58
N LEU A 225 -8.04 -4.28 15.09
CA LEU A 225 -7.79 -4.94 13.81
C LEU A 225 -8.43 -6.33 13.74
N ASN A 226 -8.25 -7.15 14.79
CA ASN A 226 -8.87 -8.48 14.84
C ASN A 226 -10.40 -8.45 14.91
N ARG A 227 -11.02 -7.38 15.42
CA ARG A 227 -12.48 -7.29 15.55
C ARG A 227 -13.17 -6.65 14.35
N HIS A 228 -12.55 -5.63 13.77
CA HIS A 228 -13.20 -4.74 12.81
C HIS A 228 -12.62 -4.85 11.40
N LEU A 229 -11.41 -5.37 11.24
CA LEU A 229 -10.79 -5.61 9.93
C LEU A 229 -10.88 -7.10 9.58
N LYS A 230 -9.96 -7.91 10.10
CA LYS A 230 -9.89 -9.34 9.78
C LYS A 230 -9.61 -10.16 11.03
N SER A 231 -10.50 -11.11 11.32
CA SER A 231 -10.37 -11.98 12.47
C SER A 231 -9.10 -12.81 12.40
N GLY A 232 -8.32 -12.81 13.48
CA GLY A 232 -7.05 -13.54 13.56
C GLY A 232 -5.90 -12.95 12.74
N MET A 233 -6.05 -11.73 12.21
CA MET A 233 -5.00 -11.02 11.47
C MET A 233 -3.75 -10.80 12.33
N VAL A 234 -3.91 -10.28 13.54
CA VAL A 234 -2.84 -10.05 14.50
C VAL A 234 -2.70 -11.26 15.43
N PRO A 235 -1.56 -11.97 15.42
CA PRO A 235 -1.30 -13.11 16.30
C PRO A 235 -1.36 -12.78 17.80
N ASP A 236 -1.78 -13.76 18.60
CA ASP A 236 -1.88 -13.61 20.05
C ASP A 236 -0.55 -13.28 20.73
N TRP A 237 0.58 -13.77 20.20
CA TRP A 237 1.90 -13.50 20.77
C TRP A 237 2.26 -12.01 20.69
N ILE A 238 1.84 -11.32 19.61
CA ILE A 238 2.00 -9.86 19.45
C ILE A 238 1.18 -9.12 20.51
N ILE A 239 -0.10 -9.51 20.66
CA ILE A 239 -1.01 -8.95 21.65
C ILE A 239 -0.44 -9.13 23.06
N GLN A 240 0.09 -10.31 23.36
CA GLN A 240 0.70 -10.62 24.66
C GLN A 240 1.98 -9.83 24.91
N LYS A 241 2.86 -9.67 23.90
CA LYS A 241 4.08 -8.86 24.01
C LYS A 241 3.73 -7.40 24.31
N LEU A 242 2.77 -6.83 23.57
CA LEU A 242 2.26 -5.47 23.82
C LEU A 242 1.59 -5.34 25.19
N ALA A 243 0.95 -6.39 25.71
CA ALA A 243 0.31 -6.33 27.03
C ALA A 243 1.33 -6.37 28.17
N ARG A 244 2.35 -7.23 28.08
CA ARG A 244 3.33 -7.49 29.15
C ARG A 244 4.39 -6.41 29.28
N GLU A 245 4.87 -5.85 28.18
CA GLU A 245 5.96 -4.86 28.22
C GLU A 245 5.46 -3.53 28.83
N PRO A 246 6.10 -2.98 29.87
CA PRO A 246 5.72 -1.68 30.43
C PRO A 246 5.90 -0.54 29.42
N ASP A 247 7.01 -0.58 28.68
CA ASP A 247 7.29 0.35 27.59
C ASP A 247 6.65 -0.14 26.29
N LYS A 248 5.45 0.36 26.01
CA LYS A 248 4.69 -0.01 24.80
C LYS A 248 5.40 0.38 23.51
N GLN A 249 6.19 1.46 23.53
CA GLN A 249 6.93 1.90 22.35
C GLN A 249 8.06 0.93 22.03
N LYS A 250 8.81 0.50 23.06
CA LYS A 250 9.85 -0.51 22.92
C LYS A 250 9.29 -1.82 22.35
N ALA A 251 8.20 -2.35 22.93
CA ALA A 251 7.57 -3.57 22.40
C ALA A 251 7.13 -3.44 20.94
N SER A 252 6.51 -2.31 20.57
CA SER A 252 6.10 -2.03 19.19
C SER A 252 7.29 -2.02 18.23
N ILE A 253 8.38 -1.34 18.60
CA ILE A 253 9.62 -1.26 17.78
C ILE A 253 10.26 -2.64 17.61
N GLU A 254 10.31 -3.45 18.68
CA GLU A 254 10.85 -4.81 18.60
C GLU A 254 10.01 -5.69 17.68
N ILE A 255 8.68 -5.69 17.81
CA ILE A 255 7.77 -6.46 16.95
C ILE A 255 7.98 -6.09 15.48
N PHE A 256 8.01 -4.79 15.18
CA PHE A 256 8.28 -4.29 13.84
C PHE A 256 9.65 -4.74 13.32
N THR A 257 10.69 -4.63 14.15
CA THR A 257 12.06 -5.01 13.78
C THR A 257 12.19 -6.49 13.48
N ASP A 258 11.57 -7.33 14.31
CA ASP A 258 11.57 -8.79 14.14
C ASP A 258 10.92 -9.18 12.79
N ILE A 259 9.75 -8.60 12.49
CA ILE A 259 9.03 -8.83 11.22
C ILE A 259 9.86 -8.35 10.02
N VAL A 260 10.32 -7.10 10.03
CA VAL A 260 11.10 -6.54 8.91
C VAL A 260 12.39 -7.32 8.68
N THR A 261 13.05 -7.77 9.75
CA THR A 261 14.27 -8.57 9.64
C THR A 261 13.99 -9.89 8.92
N GLY A 262 12.89 -10.57 9.25
CA GLY A 262 12.47 -11.79 8.54
C GLY A 262 12.09 -11.56 7.08
N LEU A 263 11.61 -10.37 6.73
CA LEU A 263 11.17 -10.04 5.36
C LEU A 263 12.32 -9.66 4.41
N LYS A 264 13.46 -9.18 4.94
CA LYS A 264 14.57 -8.63 4.13
C LYS A 264 15.11 -9.60 3.08
N ASP A 265 15.10 -10.90 3.37
CA ASP A 265 15.61 -11.94 2.47
C ASP A 265 14.50 -12.58 1.61
N LEU A 266 13.24 -12.19 1.82
CA LEU A 266 12.07 -12.79 1.14
C LEU A 266 11.51 -11.90 0.03
N CYS A 267 11.48 -10.59 0.23
CA CYS A 267 10.85 -9.64 -0.69
C CYS A 267 11.79 -8.49 -1.07
N GLN A 268 11.35 -7.63 -1.98
CA GLN A 268 12.17 -6.54 -2.54
C GLN A 268 11.99 -5.22 -1.78
N GLY A 269 11.13 -5.18 -0.77
CA GLY A 269 10.93 -4.01 0.07
C GLY A 269 9.85 -4.17 1.11
N VAL A 270 9.66 -3.13 1.91
CA VAL A 270 8.56 -3.02 2.88
C VAL A 270 7.76 -1.75 2.68
N HIS A 271 6.46 -1.85 2.94
CA HIS A 271 5.53 -0.74 2.99
C HIS A 271 5.03 -0.57 4.42
N ILE A 272 5.30 0.56 5.03
CA ILE A 272 5.09 0.76 6.46
C ILE A 272 3.80 1.52 6.70
N ILE A 273 2.82 0.90 7.36
CA ILE A 273 1.61 1.61 7.77
C ILE A 273 1.84 2.21 9.16
N THR A 274 1.79 3.54 9.24
CA THR A 274 2.08 4.30 10.47
C THR A 274 0.91 4.38 11.43
N ILE A 275 -0.32 4.47 10.92
CA ILE A 275 -1.58 4.64 11.70
C ILE A 275 -1.39 5.72 12.78
N GLY A 276 -1.27 6.98 12.34
CA GLY A 276 -1.16 8.16 13.21
C GLY A 276 0.15 8.19 14.00
N GLY A 277 1.17 7.50 13.50
CA GLY A 277 2.47 7.27 14.14
C GLY A 277 3.64 7.87 13.34
N GLU A 278 3.36 8.75 12.38
CA GLU A 278 4.30 9.26 11.38
C GLU A 278 5.51 9.94 12.04
N GLU A 279 5.28 10.72 13.09
CA GLU A 279 6.34 11.41 13.86
C GLU A 279 7.37 10.44 14.47
N LYS A 280 6.96 9.19 14.71
CA LYS A 280 7.80 8.15 15.30
C LYS A 280 8.41 7.22 14.26
N LEU A 281 8.06 7.34 12.97
CA LEU A 281 8.51 6.44 11.90
C LEU A 281 10.04 6.31 11.87
N LYS A 282 10.77 7.40 12.11
CA LYS A 282 12.24 7.41 12.20
C LYS A 282 12.78 6.33 13.16
N LEU A 283 12.15 6.15 14.33
CA LEU A 283 12.61 5.19 15.34
C LEU A 283 12.48 3.73 14.86
N TYR A 284 11.44 3.44 14.10
CA TYR A 284 11.22 2.13 13.49
C TYR A 284 12.23 1.86 12.37
N LEU A 285 12.47 2.86 11.50
CA LEU A 285 13.49 2.76 10.47
C LEU A 285 14.89 2.53 11.06
N ASP A 286 15.23 3.26 12.13
CA ASP A 286 16.51 3.13 12.85
C ASP A 286 16.70 1.71 13.42
N SER A 287 15.70 1.20 14.15
CA SER A 287 15.77 -0.14 14.75
C SER A 287 15.90 -1.25 13.70
N ALA A 288 15.16 -1.14 12.60
CA ALA A 288 15.20 -2.11 11.51
C ALA A 288 16.40 -1.94 10.57
N LYS A 289 17.27 -0.94 10.79
CA LYS A 289 18.39 -0.58 9.89
C LYS A 289 17.91 -0.44 8.44
N LEU A 290 16.80 0.26 8.28
CA LEU A 290 16.32 0.73 6.99
C LEU A 290 16.97 2.08 6.71
N LYS A 291 17.14 2.42 5.42
CA LYS A 291 17.80 3.65 4.96
C LYS A 291 17.35 4.85 5.79
#